data_AF-A0A948STB1-F1
#
_entry.id   AF-A0A948STB1-F1
#
_cell.length_a   1.000
_cell.length_b   1.000
_cell.length_c   1.000
_cell.angle_alpha   90.00
_cell.angle_beta   90.00
_cell.angle_gamma   90.00
#
_symmetry.space_group_name_H-M   'P 1'
#
loop_
_entity.id
_entity.type
_entity.pdbx_description
1 polymer ?
#
loop_
_entity_poly.entity_id
_entity_poly.type
_entity_poly.pdbx_seq_one_letter_code
_entity_poly.pdbx_strand_id
1 'polypeptide(L)'
;LAEPEDRPGQVDMALAVTKALNDEGRLIVQAGTGTGKTIAYLVPAILSEKRTIVSTATKTLQDQLAQSDLPLLEATLPQPFTWAILKGRSNYVCMQRVSEVTNNARLELDDLGATHQREVEKLARWALETRTGDIAELDWQPSARAWQSVSVGSDECPGAMRCESGSQCFAERARANASCADVVVVNTHLYGMHVAAGGAILPEHDVVIFDEAHQLEDTLTSTVGVSLSGGRATTLAVALRRIIDDERLQSGLHDAAKALNDVLSPSVEQRLALPLPAGIVDVLSNLRLIINQCLDALRGVDSTVESVKQKMLRAQSLATRLAENIDAALRADSSFVPYVTGTTDRAELVLAPLDIGPALAEHAWPEHAVILTSATIPLSMPQRVGLSESVEMLDVGSPFEYQEQAMLYCATHLPDPNAQRDDAVHSEMADLIAAAGGRTLALFTSRRAMQAAVDELRSRLPYRILAQDENQRATLLREFTLDETSCLFATAGFFEGVDIPGRSLSLVIIDRIPFPHRNNPLLAARRELHGSRGFTEIDLPRAITALAQASGRLVRSRNDRGVVAVLDPRLATKGYRWTIINALPPMSRTRDKAEAIQFLRAAINRQ
;
A
#
# COMPACT_ATOMS: atom_id res chain seq x y z
N LEU A 1 30.96 -0.09 8.48
CA LEU A 1 30.02 0.81 9.20
C LEU A 1 30.83 1.93 9.84
N ALA A 2 30.51 3.20 9.54
CA ALA A 2 30.97 4.31 10.36
C ALA A 2 30.16 4.24 11.66
N GLU A 3 30.77 3.72 12.72
CA GLU A 3 30.26 3.53 14.09
C GLU A 3 28.85 2.91 14.24
N PRO A 4 28.74 1.57 14.39
CA PRO A 4 27.47 0.94 14.76
C PRO A 4 27.04 1.39 16.17
N GLU A 5 25.79 1.80 16.30
CA GLU A 5 25.19 2.22 17.56
C GLU A 5 24.52 1.02 18.25
N ASP A 6 24.84 0.80 19.53
CA ASP A 6 24.19 -0.24 20.32
C ASP A 6 22.74 0.15 20.69
N ARG A 7 21.81 -0.77 20.44
CA ARG A 7 20.37 -0.59 20.64
C ARG A 7 19.80 -1.83 21.33
N PRO A 8 19.57 -1.80 22.67
CA PRO A 8 19.08 -2.96 23.42
C PRO A 8 17.81 -3.59 22.84
N GLY A 9 16.83 -2.76 22.43
CA GLY A 9 15.59 -3.24 21.83
C GLY A 9 15.79 -3.96 20.48
N GLN A 10 16.88 -3.67 19.76
CA GLN A 10 17.26 -4.41 18.55
C GLN A 10 17.70 -5.83 18.91
N VAL A 11 18.49 -5.97 19.97
CA VAL A 11 19.00 -7.25 20.47
C VAL A 11 17.85 -8.08 21.04
N ASP A 12 16.98 -7.49 21.85
CA ASP A 12 15.81 -8.16 22.41
C ASP A 12 14.89 -8.70 21.31
N MET A 13 14.63 -7.90 20.27
CA MET A 13 13.87 -8.33 19.11
C MET A 13 14.58 -9.48 18.36
N ALA A 14 15.88 -9.38 18.12
CA ALA A 14 16.63 -10.42 17.42
C ALA A 14 16.64 -11.76 18.18
N LEU A 15 16.77 -11.72 19.51
CA LEU A 15 16.70 -12.92 20.36
C LEU A 15 15.30 -13.53 20.36
N ALA A 16 14.25 -12.71 20.43
CA ALA A 16 12.87 -13.19 20.37
C ALA A 16 12.55 -13.80 19.00
N VAL A 17 13.00 -13.18 17.90
CA VAL A 17 12.87 -13.75 16.56
C VAL A 17 13.63 -15.07 16.48
N THR A 18 14.87 -15.15 16.95
CA THR A 18 15.66 -16.40 16.97
C THR A 18 14.90 -17.53 17.67
N LYS A 19 14.32 -17.26 18.84
CA LYS A 19 13.52 -18.23 19.59
C LYS A 19 12.29 -18.69 18.78
N ALA A 20 11.54 -17.74 18.22
CA ALA A 20 10.37 -18.05 17.40
C ALA A 20 10.72 -18.89 16.16
N LEU A 21 11.87 -18.64 15.53
CA LEU A 21 12.34 -19.44 14.38
C LEU A 21 12.70 -20.87 14.79
N ASN A 22 13.33 -21.06 15.94
CA ASN A 22 13.71 -22.38 16.47
C ASN A 22 12.50 -23.19 16.90
N ASP A 23 11.52 -22.55 17.53
CA ASP A 23 10.32 -23.20 18.07
C ASP A 23 9.18 -23.32 17.04
N GLU A 24 9.39 -22.85 15.81
CA GLU A 24 8.32 -22.69 14.78
C GLU A 24 7.12 -21.90 15.33
N GLY A 25 7.42 -20.90 16.15
CA GLY A 25 6.48 -20.11 16.90
C GLY A 25 5.91 -18.92 16.13
N ARG A 26 4.99 -18.22 16.79
CA ARG A 26 4.32 -17.02 16.29
C ARG A 26 4.66 -15.85 17.19
N LEU A 27 5.29 -14.83 16.63
CA LEU A 27 5.77 -13.67 17.34
C LEU A 27 5.20 -12.39 16.73
N ILE A 28 4.67 -11.51 17.58
CA ILE A 28 4.34 -10.14 17.21
C ILE A 28 5.21 -9.18 18.00
N VAL A 29 6.03 -8.40 17.30
CA VAL A 29 6.94 -7.42 17.90
C VAL A 29 6.50 -6.00 17.59
N GLN A 30 6.13 -5.25 18.62
CA GLN A 30 6.07 -3.80 18.54
C GLN A 30 7.48 -3.23 18.70
N ALA A 31 7.97 -2.54 17.68
CA ALA A 31 9.31 -1.97 17.66
C ALA A 31 9.27 -0.57 17.05
N GLY A 32 9.52 0.44 17.87
CA GLY A 32 9.43 1.85 17.50
C GLY A 32 10.38 2.24 16.36
N THR A 33 10.15 3.40 15.77
CA THR A 33 11.05 3.98 14.77
C THR A 33 12.47 4.06 15.34
N GLY A 34 13.46 3.73 14.50
CA GLY A 34 14.86 3.76 14.87
C GLY A 34 15.36 2.53 15.63
N THR A 35 14.51 1.60 16.07
CA THR A 35 14.99 0.37 16.76
C THR A 35 15.86 -0.52 15.87
N GLY A 36 15.80 -0.36 14.54
CA GLY A 36 16.55 -1.21 13.61
C GLY A 36 15.86 -2.56 13.36
N LYS A 37 14.51 -2.53 13.30
CA LYS A 37 13.60 -3.67 13.06
C LYS A 37 14.10 -4.60 11.97
N THR A 38 14.44 -4.03 10.83
CA THR A 38 14.90 -4.74 9.63
C THR A 38 16.06 -5.66 9.91
N ILE A 39 17.12 -5.12 10.51
CA ILE A 39 18.30 -5.91 10.87
C ILE A 39 17.95 -6.92 11.97
N ALA A 40 17.12 -6.53 12.95
CA ALA A 40 16.73 -7.40 14.05
C ALA A 40 15.96 -8.66 13.61
N TYR A 41 15.15 -8.59 12.55
CA TYR A 41 14.49 -9.79 12.00
C TYR A 41 15.30 -10.49 10.90
N LEU A 42 16.07 -9.76 10.07
CA LEU A 42 16.82 -10.36 8.95
C LEU A 42 18.01 -11.18 9.43
N VAL A 43 18.77 -10.68 10.42
CA VAL A 43 19.95 -11.39 10.94
C VAL A 43 19.57 -12.80 11.44
N PRO A 44 18.63 -12.97 12.38
CA PRO A 44 18.27 -14.31 12.84
C PRO A 44 17.60 -15.15 11.75
N ALA A 45 16.83 -14.54 10.83
CA ALA A 45 16.24 -15.27 9.71
C ALA A 45 17.31 -15.87 8.79
N ILE A 46 18.30 -15.08 8.38
CA ILE A 46 19.42 -15.54 7.56
C ILE A 46 20.25 -16.59 8.30
N LEU A 47 20.55 -16.35 9.58
CA LEU A 47 21.33 -17.26 10.42
C LEU A 47 20.63 -18.59 10.70
N SER A 48 19.29 -18.64 10.57
CA SER A 48 18.53 -19.88 10.75
C SER A 48 18.66 -20.86 9.58
N GLU A 49 19.19 -20.42 8.43
CA GLU A 49 19.27 -21.17 7.17
C GLU A 49 17.90 -21.66 6.64
N LYS A 50 16.80 -21.17 7.22
CA LYS A 50 15.44 -21.44 6.77
C LYS A 50 15.07 -20.54 5.60
N ARG A 51 14.28 -21.07 4.67
CA ARG A 51 13.75 -20.28 3.55
C ARG A 51 12.76 -19.25 4.08
N THR A 52 13.06 -17.98 3.84
CA THR A 52 12.34 -16.88 4.45
C THR A 52 11.68 -15.99 3.42
N ILE A 53 10.38 -15.73 3.58
CA ILE A 53 9.66 -14.67 2.88
C ILE A 53 9.59 -13.43 3.77
N VAL A 54 10.08 -12.29 3.26
CA VAL A 54 9.90 -10.98 3.88
C VAL A 54 8.86 -10.19 3.10
N SER A 55 7.70 -9.99 3.70
CA SER A 55 6.58 -9.23 3.15
C SER A 55 6.61 -7.81 3.68
N THR A 56 6.80 -6.84 2.80
CA THR A 56 6.75 -5.42 3.17
C THR A 56 5.47 -4.75 2.65
N ALA A 57 5.00 -3.75 3.39
CA ALA A 57 3.77 -3.03 3.05
C ALA A 57 3.89 -2.22 1.74
N THR A 58 5.06 -1.65 1.43
CA THR A 58 5.24 -0.76 0.28
C THR A 58 6.41 -1.15 -0.60
N LYS A 59 6.31 -0.88 -1.91
CA LYS A 59 7.41 -1.09 -2.86
C LYS A 59 8.66 -0.29 -2.48
N THR A 60 8.50 0.92 -1.96
CA THR A 60 9.62 1.74 -1.46
C THR A 60 10.41 1.03 -0.37
N LEU A 61 9.74 0.38 0.59
CA LEU A 61 10.40 -0.43 1.61
C LEU A 61 11.09 -1.65 0.99
N GLN A 62 10.49 -2.30 -0.01
CA GLN A 62 11.17 -3.39 -0.73
C GLN A 62 12.46 -2.92 -1.41
N ASP A 63 12.41 -1.78 -2.10
CA ASP A 63 13.55 -1.24 -2.82
C ASP A 63 14.64 -0.78 -1.82
N GLN A 64 14.27 -0.27 -0.64
CA GLN A 64 15.20 0.03 0.45
C GLN A 64 15.94 -1.22 0.95
N LEU A 65 15.22 -2.32 1.20
CA LEU A 65 15.84 -3.61 1.58
C LEU A 65 16.85 -4.08 0.53
N ALA A 66 16.50 -3.95 -0.75
CA ALA A 66 17.31 -4.41 -1.87
C ALA A 66 18.57 -3.54 -2.10
N GLN A 67 18.47 -2.23 -1.87
CA GLN A 67 19.56 -1.29 -2.17
C GLN A 67 20.54 -1.09 -1.01
N SER A 68 20.09 -1.33 0.23
CA SER A 68 20.86 -1.02 1.43
C SER A 68 21.01 -2.22 2.36
N ASP A 69 19.90 -2.73 2.90
CA ASP A 69 19.94 -3.63 4.06
C ASP A 69 20.46 -5.04 3.72
N LEU A 70 19.96 -5.66 2.65
CA LEU A 70 20.41 -6.99 2.21
C LEU A 70 21.86 -6.99 1.71
N PRO A 71 22.31 -6.05 0.84
CA PRO A 71 23.72 -5.94 0.47
C PRO A 71 24.66 -5.70 1.67
N LEU A 72 24.22 -4.91 2.66
CA LEU A 72 24.99 -4.70 3.89
C LEU A 72 25.16 -6.00 4.66
N LEU A 73 24.09 -6.78 4.81
CA LEU A 73 24.12 -8.07 5.49
C LEU A 73 24.97 -9.09 4.73
N GLU A 74 24.87 -9.13 3.40
CA GLU A 74 25.71 -9.97 2.53
C GLU A 74 27.21 -9.66 2.71
N ALA A 75 27.57 -8.39 2.88
CA ALA A 75 28.94 -7.97 3.12
C ALA A 75 29.44 -8.18 4.57
N THR A 76 28.54 -8.37 5.54
CA THR A 76 28.87 -8.32 6.98
C THR A 76 28.71 -9.67 7.67
N LEU A 77 27.72 -10.47 7.28
CA LEU A 77 27.46 -11.76 7.92
C LEU A 77 28.53 -12.79 7.54
N PRO A 78 28.92 -13.67 8.49
CA PRO A 78 30.00 -14.62 8.27
C PRO A 78 29.62 -15.76 7.31
N GLN A 79 28.33 -16.05 7.16
CA GLN A 79 27.82 -17.09 6.29
C GLN A 79 27.27 -16.50 4.98
N PRO A 80 27.56 -17.12 3.82
CA PRO A 80 26.97 -16.70 2.57
C PRO A 80 25.48 -17.03 2.57
N PHE A 81 24.67 -16.14 2.00
CA PHE A 81 23.27 -16.38 1.74
C PHE A 81 22.90 -15.71 0.41
N THR A 82 21.79 -16.16 -0.17
CA THR A 82 21.24 -15.64 -1.41
C THR A 82 19.91 -14.95 -1.13
N TRP A 83 19.63 -13.88 -1.89
CA TRP A 83 18.38 -13.16 -1.74
C TRP A 83 17.81 -12.73 -3.10
N ALA A 84 16.50 -12.56 -3.17
CA ALA A 84 15.80 -12.13 -4.37
C ALA A 84 14.62 -11.20 -4.04
N ILE A 85 14.32 -10.26 -4.94
CA ILE A 85 13.10 -9.47 -4.90
C ILE A 85 12.11 -10.05 -5.89
N LEU A 86 10.87 -10.29 -5.44
CA LEU A 86 9.80 -10.79 -6.29
C LEU A 86 8.60 -9.84 -6.27
N LYS A 87 8.33 -9.24 -7.44
CA LYS A 87 7.19 -8.36 -7.69
C LYS A 87 6.13 -9.03 -8.57
N GLY A 88 4.93 -8.44 -8.65
CA GLY A 88 3.88 -8.88 -9.58
C GLY A 88 4.26 -8.67 -11.06
N ARG A 89 3.67 -9.44 -11.99
CA ARG A 89 4.05 -9.44 -13.43
C ARG A 89 4.02 -8.07 -14.09
N SER A 90 3.09 -7.21 -13.67
CA SER A 90 2.96 -5.83 -14.17
C SER A 90 4.09 -4.89 -13.77
N ASN A 91 5.08 -5.35 -13.00
CA ASN A 91 6.30 -4.59 -12.69
C ASN A 91 7.45 -4.94 -13.63
N TYR A 92 7.30 -5.96 -14.48
CA TYR A 92 8.31 -6.34 -15.45
C TYR A 92 7.86 -6.00 -16.87
N VAL A 93 8.82 -5.67 -17.72
CA VAL A 93 8.59 -5.56 -19.16
C VAL A 93 8.29 -6.94 -19.74
N CYS A 94 7.34 -6.99 -20.67
CA CYS A 94 6.94 -8.21 -21.35
C CYS A 94 7.56 -8.25 -22.75
N MET A 95 8.52 -9.15 -22.96
CA MET A 95 9.20 -9.29 -24.25
C MET A 95 8.24 -9.58 -25.42
N GLN A 96 7.12 -10.27 -25.15
CA GLN A 96 6.09 -10.48 -26.16
C GLN A 96 5.41 -9.16 -26.58
N ARG A 97 5.06 -8.30 -25.62
CA ARG A 97 4.48 -6.97 -25.90
C ARG A 97 5.48 -6.08 -26.64
N VAL A 98 6.75 -6.11 -26.23
CA VAL A 98 7.82 -5.35 -26.90
C VAL A 98 7.97 -5.81 -28.36
N SER A 99 7.98 -7.12 -28.61
CA SER A 99 8.01 -7.69 -29.95
C SER A 99 6.82 -7.23 -30.80
N GLU A 100 5.61 -7.27 -30.25
CA GLU A 100 4.39 -6.83 -30.95
C GLU A 100 4.44 -5.35 -31.34
N VAL A 101 4.83 -4.48 -30.40
CA VAL A 101 4.89 -3.04 -30.67
C VAL A 101 6.02 -2.67 -31.64
N THR A 102 7.16 -3.37 -31.57
CA THR A 102 8.30 -3.13 -32.46
C THR A 102 8.03 -3.62 -33.88
N ASN A 103 7.38 -4.78 -34.03
CA ASN A 103 7.07 -5.36 -35.34
C ASN A 103 5.91 -4.65 -36.05
N ASN A 104 4.98 -4.03 -35.30
CA ASN A 104 3.82 -3.32 -35.86
C ASN A 104 4.04 -1.80 -36.01
N ALA A 105 5.30 -1.33 -35.91
CA ALA A 105 5.70 0.07 -35.73
C ALA A 105 5.31 1.06 -36.86
N ARG A 106 4.58 0.65 -37.90
CA ARG A 106 4.10 1.56 -38.97
C ARG A 106 2.59 1.65 -39.16
N LEU A 107 1.79 0.83 -38.48
CA LEU A 107 0.32 0.86 -38.62
C LEU A 107 -0.42 0.98 -37.28
N GLU A 108 0.20 0.64 -36.14
CA GLU A 108 -0.47 0.61 -34.83
C GLU A 108 -0.23 1.85 -33.95
N LEU A 109 0.71 2.73 -34.31
CA LEU A 109 1.10 3.92 -33.52
C LEU A 109 0.55 5.24 -34.07
N ASP A 110 0.02 5.27 -35.31
CA ASP A 110 -0.46 6.51 -35.96
C ASP A 110 -1.71 7.12 -35.31
N ASP A 111 -2.50 6.34 -34.56
CA ASP A 111 -3.65 6.83 -33.77
C ASP A 111 -3.26 7.33 -32.37
N LEU A 112 -1.97 7.24 -32.00
CA LEU A 112 -1.47 7.61 -30.68
C LEU A 112 -0.70 8.93 -30.77
N GLY A 113 -0.92 9.83 -29.81
CA GLY A 113 -0.20 11.11 -29.78
C GLY A 113 1.32 10.89 -29.78
N ALA A 114 2.05 11.68 -30.56
CA ALA A 114 3.50 11.52 -30.80
C ALA A 114 4.35 11.35 -29.53
N THR A 115 3.93 11.94 -28.41
CA THR A 115 4.59 11.78 -27.10
C THR A 115 4.51 10.33 -26.58
N HIS A 116 3.34 9.70 -26.66
CA HIS A 116 3.15 8.32 -26.20
C HIS A 116 3.96 7.34 -27.03
N GLN A 117 3.99 7.51 -28.34
CA GLN A 117 4.81 6.68 -29.23
C GLN A 117 6.29 6.76 -28.86
N ARG A 118 6.83 7.96 -28.64
CA ARG A 118 8.23 8.14 -28.22
C ARG A 118 8.54 7.47 -26.89
N GLU A 119 7.63 7.54 -25.92
CA GLU A 119 7.80 6.84 -24.64
C GLU A 119 7.85 5.32 -24.82
N VAL A 120 6.95 4.77 -25.63
CA VAL A 120 6.89 3.33 -25.89
C VAL A 120 8.13 2.84 -26.64
N GLU A 121 8.61 3.59 -27.64
CA GLU A 121 9.87 3.31 -28.34
C GLU A 121 11.09 3.40 -27.40
N LYS A 122 11.08 4.34 -26.44
CA LYS A 122 12.13 4.43 -25.41
C LYS A 122 12.11 3.19 -24.51
N LEU A 123 10.92 2.76 -24.07
CA LEU A 123 10.76 1.55 -23.25
C LEU A 123 11.16 0.27 -24.01
N ALA A 124 10.79 0.15 -25.28
CA ALA A 124 11.16 -0.99 -26.12
C ALA A 124 12.68 -1.12 -26.30
N ARG A 125 13.40 0.01 -26.46
CA ARG A 125 14.88 0.02 -26.47
C ARG A 125 15.47 -0.39 -25.13
N TRP A 126 14.98 0.18 -24.03
CA TRP A 126 15.43 -0.18 -22.69
C TRP A 126 15.21 -1.68 -22.38
N ALA A 127 14.14 -2.29 -22.88
CA ALA A 127 13.85 -3.71 -22.70
C ALA A 127 14.94 -4.65 -23.27
N LEU A 128 15.76 -4.17 -24.22
CA LEU A 128 16.88 -4.92 -24.79
C LEU A 128 18.17 -4.83 -23.96
N GLU A 129 18.28 -3.82 -23.10
CA GLU A 129 19.49 -3.52 -22.32
C GLU A 129 19.32 -3.81 -20.82
N THR A 130 18.07 -3.84 -20.33
CA THR A 130 17.75 -4.07 -18.93
C THR A 130 18.23 -5.43 -18.42
N ARG A 131 18.72 -5.44 -17.18
CA ARG A 131 19.22 -6.65 -16.54
C ARG A 131 18.11 -7.50 -15.97
N THR A 132 17.13 -6.91 -15.31
CA THR A 132 16.03 -7.65 -14.63
C THR A 132 14.68 -7.45 -15.31
N GLY A 133 14.54 -6.44 -16.16
CA GLY A 133 13.27 -6.04 -16.77
C GLY A 133 12.29 -5.37 -15.81
N ASP A 134 12.69 -5.13 -14.55
CA ASP A 134 11.89 -4.42 -13.55
C ASP A 134 11.82 -2.93 -13.87
N ILE A 135 10.61 -2.35 -13.82
CA ILE A 135 10.39 -0.91 -13.97
C ILE A 135 11.23 -0.07 -12.99
N ALA A 136 11.62 -0.64 -11.84
CA ALA A 136 12.48 0.01 -10.85
C ALA A 136 13.92 0.26 -11.33
N GLU A 137 14.39 -0.39 -12.42
CA GLU A 137 15.69 -0.07 -13.03
C GLU A 137 15.67 1.23 -13.86
N LEU A 138 14.48 1.79 -14.15
CA LEU A 138 14.36 3.02 -14.92
C LEU A 138 14.81 4.24 -14.09
N ASP A 139 15.61 5.10 -14.70
CA ASP A 139 15.99 6.41 -14.16
C ASP A 139 14.94 7.51 -14.45
N TRP A 140 13.83 7.17 -15.11
CA TRP A 140 12.67 8.02 -15.34
C TRP A 140 11.37 7.30 -15.05
N GLN A 141 10.29 8.05 -14.82
CA GLN A 141 8.96 7.48 -14.62
C GLN A 141 8.14 7.51 -15.93
N PRO A 142 7.86 6.37 -16.57
CA PRO A 142 7.03 6.33 -17.77
C PRO A 142 5.56 6.61 -17.44
N SER A 143 4.78 7.08 -18.42
CA SER A 143 3.33 7.17 -18.25
C SER A 143 2.72 5.76 -18.06
N ALA A 144 1.66 5.67 -17.25
CA ALA A 144 0.98 4.40 -17.00
C ALA A 144 0.51 3.73 -18.29
N ARG A 145 0.04 4.53 -19.26
CA ARG A 145 -0.38 4.05 -20.58
C ARG A 145 0.79 3.49 -21.38
N ALA A 146 1.95 4.17 -21.39
CA ALA A 146 3.13 3.68 -22.10
C ALA A 146 3.64 2.36 -21.50
N TRP A 147 3.65 2.25 -20.17
CA TRP A 147 4.03 1.02 -19.49
C TRP A 147 3.07 -0.14 -19.80
N GLN A 148 1.76 0.10 -19.80
CA GLN A 148 0.75 -0.89 -20.20
C GLN A 148 0.90 -1.38 -21.65
N SER A 149 1.52 -0.59 -22.54
CA SER A 149 1.80 -1.02 -23.91
C SER A 149 2.91 -2.07 -23.99
N VAL A 150 3.84 -2.10 -23.02
CA VAL A 150 5.03 -2.99 -23.01
C VAL A 150 5.05 -4.01 -21.87
N SER A 151 4.07 -3.99 -20.97
CA SER A 151 3.95 -4.90 -19.82
C SER A 151 2.59 -5.63 -19.84
N VAL A 152 2.45 -6.69 -19.05
CA VAL A 152 1.20 -7.44 -18.89
C VAL A 152 0.93 -7.78 -17.43
N GLY A 153 -0.35 -7.77 -17.05
CA GLY A 153 -0.79 -8.26 -15.75
C GLY A 153 -0.85 -9.80 -15.69
N SER A 154 -0.98 -10.34 -14.47
CA SER A 154 -1.26 -11.77 -14.26
C SER A 154 -2.54 -12.20 -14.95
N ASP A 155 -3.51 -11.29 -15.08
CA ASP A 155 -4.81 -11.63 -15.67
C ASP A 155 -4.80 -11.83 -17.17
N GLU A 156 -3.83 -11.23 -17.84
CA GLU A 156 -3.66 -11.32 -19.29
C GLU A 156 -2.62 -12.39 -19.67
N CYS A 157 -1.61 -12.60 -18.82
CA CYS A 157 -0.47 -13.42 -19.22
C CYS A 157 -0.83 -14.92 -19.34
N PRO A 158 -0.58 -15.56 -20.50
CA PRO A 158 -0.88 -16.98 -20.69
C PRO A 158 0.14 -17.92 -20.02
N GLY A 159 1.20 -17.37 -19.41
CA GLY A 159 2.27 -18.14 -18.76
C GLY A 159 3.39 -18.53 -19.71
N ALA A 160 4.58 -18.79 -19.16
CA ALA A 160 5.82 -19.02 -19.90
C ALA A 160 5.71 -20.14 -20.94
N MET A 161 5.06 -21.25 -20.56
CA MET A 161 4.94 -22.46 -21.38
C MET A 161 4.11 -22.27 -22.66
N ARG A 162 3.20 -21.27 -22.66
CA ARG A 162 2.33 -20.96 -23.80
C ARG A 162 2.74 -19.67 -24.54
N CYS A 163 3.68 -18.93 -23.97
CA CYS A 163 4.15 -17.65 -24.50
C CYS A 163 5.35 -17.88 -25.41
N GLU A 164 5.32 -17.35 -26.63
CA GLU A 164 6.43 -17.41 -27.59
C GLU A 164 7.72 -16.82 -27.00
N SER A 165 7.61 -15.67 -26.32
CA SER A 165 8.73 -15.03 -25.62
C SER A 165 9.00 -15.61 -24.21
N GLY A 166 8.48 -16.80 -23.90
CA GLY A 166 8.55 -17.40 -22.56
C GLY A 166 9.97 -17.62 -22.04
N SER A 167 10.91 -18.01 -22.92
CA SER A 167 12.32 -18.25 -22.57
C SER A 167 13.10 -16.98 -22.20
N GLN A 168 12.62 -15.80 -22.62
CA GLN A 168 13.20 -14.50 -22.32
C GLN A 168 12.34 -13.71 -21.30
N CYS A 169 11.42 -14.39 -20.61
CA CYS A 169 10.48 -13.72 -19.73
C CYS A 169 11.13 -13.28 -18.41
N PHE A 170 11.30 -11.96 -18.25
CA PHE A 170 11.81 -11.34 -17.04
C PHE A 170 11.08 -11.76 -15.76
N ALA A 171 9.74 -11.78 -15.80
CA ALA A 171 8.93 -12.18 -14.65
C ALA A 171 9.14 -13.65 -14.23
N GLU A 172 9.40 -14.54 -15.18
CA GLU A 172 9.66 -15.97 -14.90
C GLU A 172 11.08 -16.18 -14.39
N ARG A 173 12.05 -15.44 -14.94
CA ARG A 173 13.41 -15.45 -14.40
C ARG A 173 13.46 -14.91 -12.97
N ALA A 174 12.69 -13.86 -12.66
CA ALA A 174 12.56 -13.37 -11.30
C ALA A 174 11.95 -14.42 -10.34
N ARG A 175 10.94 -15.18 -10.80
CA ARG A 175 10.39 -16.31 -10.03
C ARG A 175 11.42 -17.43 -9.83
N ALA A 176 12.14 -17.83 -10.88
CA ALA A 176 13.15 -18.86 -10.79
C ALA A 176 14.28 -18.47 -9.81
N ASN A 177 14.73 -17.21 -9.87
CA ASN A 177 15.71 -16.67 -8.93
C ASN A 177 15.17 -16.70 -7.49
N ALA A 178 13.91 -16.32 -7.27
CA ALA A 178 13.28 -16.37 -5.96
C ALA A 178 13.15 -17.80 -5.42
N SER A 179 12.86 -18.79 -6.27
CA SER A 179 12.78 -20.20 -5.86
C SER A 179 14.12 -20.79 -5.41
N CYS A 180 15.24 -20.19 -5.81
CA CYS A 180 16.58 -20.60 -5.41
C CYS A 180 17.19 -19.74 -4.30
N ALA A 181 16.49 -18.70 -3.84
CA ALA A 181 16.99 -17.76 -2.85
C ALA A 181 16.63 -18.19 -1.42
N ASP A 182 17.53 -17.93 -0.48
CA ASP A 182 17.30 -18.17 0.95
C ASP A 182 16.33 -17.14 1.54
N VAL A 183 16.42 -15.89 1.08
CA VAL A 183 15.54 -14.78 1.47
C VAL A 183 14.84 -14.19 0.25
N VAL A 184 13.50 -14.22 0.22
CA VAL A 184 12.71 -13.58 -0.84
C VAL A 184 11.91 -12.42 -0.28
N VAL A 185 12.13 -11.23 -0.81
CA VAL A 185 11.35 -10.05 -0.46
C VAL A 185 10.18 -9.88 -1.42
N VAL A 186 8.98 -9.81 -0.86
CA VAL A 186 7.71 -9.61 -1.57
C VAL A 186 6.95 -8.45 -0.96
N ASN A 187 5.95 -7.93 -1.68
CA ASN A 187 5.06 -6.97 -1.08
C ASN A 187 3.86 -7.72 -0.49
N THR A 188 3.21 -7.12 0.50
CA THR A 188 2.06 -7.76 1.16
C THR A 188 0.92 -8.05 0.20
N HIS A 189 0.79 -7.28 -0.89
CA HIS A 189 -0.17 -7.59 -1.95
C HIS A 189 0.15 -8.92 -2.65
N LEU A 190 1.41 -9.18 -3.02
CA LEU A 190 1.79 -10.43 -3.66
C LEU A 190 1.63 -11.62 -2.71
N TYR A 191 1.95 -11.44 -1.43
CA TYR A 191 1.67 -12.45 -0.41
C TYR A 191 0.16 -12.71 -0.27
N GLY A 192 -0.66 -11.66 -0.28
CA GLY A 192 -2.11 -11.81 -0.26
C GLY A 192 -2.68 -12.54 -1.48
N MET A 193 -2.09 -12.34 -2.66
CA MET A 193 -2.42 -13.14 -3.85
C MET A 193 -2.00 -14.60 -3.70
N HIS A 194 -0.88 -14.89 -3.02
CA HIS A 194 -0.44 -16.25 -2.73
C HIS A 194 -1.43 -16.98 -1.82
N VAL A 195 -1.89 -16.30 -0.76
CA VAL A 195 -2.96 -16.80 0.13
C VAL A 195 -4.25 -17.04 -0.66
N ALA A 196 -4.69 -16.08 -1.47
CA ALA A 196 -5.90 -16.21 -2.30
C ALA A 196 -5.81 -17.35 -3.33
N ALA A 197 -4.59 -17.69 -3.78
CA ALA A 197 -4.33 -18.80 -4.70
C ALA A 197 -4.01 -20.12 -3.98
N GLY A 198 -4.30 -20.23 -2.68
CA GLY A 198 -4.11 -21.45 -1.91
C GLY A 198 -2.64 -21.84 -1.72
N GLY A 199 -1.73 -20.87 -1.63
CA GLY A 199 -0.30 -21.13 -1.45
C GLY A 199 0.48 -21.34 -2.76
N ALA A 200 -0.10 -21.11 -3.94
CA ALA A 200 0.53 -21.53 -5.20
C ALA A 200 1.49 -20.51 -5.86
N ILE A 201 1.57 -19.25 -5.39
CA ILE A 201 2.31 -18.18 -6.11
C ILE A 201 3.77 -18.00 -5.70
N LEU A 202 4.08 -18.11 -4.41
CA LEU A 202 5.41 -17.90 -3.85
C LEU A 202 6.13 -19.25 -3.71
N PRO A 203 7.48 -19.24 -3.66
CA PRO A 203 8.24 -20.44 -3.34
C PRO A 203 7.84 -21.03 -1.97
N GLU A 204 8.06 -22.33 -1.82
CA GLU A 204 8.01 -23.00 -0.52
C GLU A 204 9.00 -22.34 0.45
N HIS A 205 8.53 -22.06 1.66
CA HIS A 205 9.25 -21.32 2.68
C HIS A 205 8.88 -21.83 4.07
N ASP A 206 9.80 -21.71 5.03
CA ASP A 206 9.60 -22.15 6.41
C ASP A 206 9.25 -20.95 7.33
N VAL A 207 9.52 -19.73 6.87
CA VAL A 207 9.39 -18.50 7.66
C VAL A 207 8.70 -17.41 6.85
N VAL A 208 7.74 -16.73 7.46
CA VAL A 208 7.17 -15.50 6.93
C VAL A 208 7.30 -14.35 7.92
N ILE A 209 7.85 -13.24 7.43
CA ILE A 209 8.02 -12.00 8.18
C ILE A 209 7.16 -10.92 7.53
N PHE A 210 6.24 -10.31 8.28
CA PHE A 210 5.50 -9.15 7.84
C PHE A 210 6.01 -7.89 8.54
N ASP A 211 6.61 -6.99 7.76
CA ASP A 211 6.96 -5.65 8.21
C ASP A 211 5.80 -4.69 7.97
N GLU A 212 5.63 -3.72 8.87
CA GLU A 212 4.48 -2.84 8.95
C GLU A 212 3.15 -3.63 9.01
N ALA A 213 3.12 -4.66 9.86
CA ALA A 213 1.98 -5.58 10.03
C ALA A 213 0.65 -4.86 10.31
N HIS A 214 0.66 -3.60 10.75
CA HIS A 214 -0.55 -2.79 10.88
C HIS A 214 -1.34 -2.61 9.56
N GLN A 215 -0.70 -2.76 8.40
CA GLN A 215 -1.35 -2.70 7.07
C GLN A 215 -1.84 -4.05 6.55
N LEU A 216 -1.53 -5.14 7.27
CA LEU A 216 -1.73 -6.51 6.80
C LEU A 216 -3.21 -6.81 6.51
N GLU A 217 -4.10 -6.51 7.46
CA GLU A 217 -5.54 -6.80 7.33
C GLU A 217 -6.15 -6.11 6.09
N ASP A 218 -5.88 -4.82 5.91
CA ASP A 218 -6.45 -4.05 4.79
C ASP A 218 -5.88 -4.52 3.44
N THR A 219 -4.57 -4.77 3.39
CA THR A 219 -3.91 -5.24 2.17
C THR A 219 -4.48 -6.60 1.75
N LEU A 220 -4.58 -7.54 2.68
CA LEU A 220 -5.09 -8.89 2.41
C LEU A 220 -6.57 -8.87 2.03
N THR A 221 -7.35 -7.98 2.64
CA THR A 221 -8.75 -7.81 2.27
C THR A 221 -8.90 -7.41 0.80
N SER A 222 -8.03 -6.52 0.31
CA SER A 222 -8.06 -6.07 -1.09
C SER A 222 -7.66 -7.16 -2.09
N THR A 223 -6.79 -8.10 -1.71
CA THR A 223 -6.28 -9.15 -2.61
C THR A 223 -7.11 -10.42 -2.60
N VAL A 224 -7.69 -10.77 -1.46
CA VAL A 224 -8.61 -11.93 -1.33
C VAL A 224 -10.01 -11.56 -1.83
N GLY A 225 -10.37 -10.28 -1.80
CA GLY A 225 -11.62 -9.77 -2.34
C GLY A 225 -11.71 -9.83 -3.87
N VAL A 226 -12.92 -9.59 -4.38
CA VAL A 226 -13.22 -9.54 -5.81
C VAL A 226 -13.57 -8.11 -6.21
N SER A 227 -13.07 -7.64 -7.35
CA SER A 227 -13.46 -6.34 -7.92
C SER A 227 -13.89 -6.44 -9.38
N LEU A 228 -14.97 -5.73 -9.72
CA LEU A 228 -15.62 -5.76 -11.03
C LEU A 228 -16.02 -4.35 -11.47
N SER A 229 -15.53 -3.94 -12.63
CA SER A 229 -15.89 -2.66 -13.26
C SER A 229 -16.13 -2.85 -14.75
N GLY A 230 -16.91 -1.93 -15.35
CA GLY A 230 -17.14 -1.94 -16.80
C GLY A 230 -15.85 -1.84 -17.62
N GLY A 231 -14.79 -1.25 -17.06
CA GLY A 231 -13.47 -1.17 -17.69
C GLY A 231 -12.85 -2.54 -17.99
N ARG A 232 -13.15 -3.58 -17.22
CA ARG A 232 -12.67 -4.96 -17.49
C ARG A 232 -13.31 -5.53 -18.75
N ALA A 233 -14.61 -5.32 -18.94
CA ALA A 233 -15.32 -5.71 -20.15
C ALA A 233 -14.87 -4.89 -21.38
N THR A 234 -14.61 -3.59 -21.21
CA THR A 234 -14.02 -2.77 -22.29
C THR A 234 -12.62 -3.26 -22.69
N THR A 235 -11.79 -3.62 -21.70
CA THR A 235 -10.45 -4.17 -21.96
C THR A 235 -10.52 -5.48 -22.75
N LEU A 236 -11.46 -6.36 -22.39
CA LEU A 236 -11.72 -7.59 -23.13
C LEU A 236 -12.18 -7.32 -24.57
N ALA A 237 -13.10 -6.37 -24.77
CA ALA A 237 -13.56 -5.99 -26.11
C ALA A 237 -12.40 -5.53 -27.00
N VAL A 238 -11.53 -4.66 -26.49
CA VAL A 238 -10.33 -4.18 -27.20
C VAL A 238 -9.40 -5.33 -27.56
N ALA A 239 -9.19 -6.29 -26.65
CA ALA A 239 -8.35 -7.47 -26.90
C ALA A 239 -8.95 -8.36 -28.00
N LEU A 240 -10.28 -8.54 -28.01
CA LEU A 240 -10.98 -9.37 -28.98
C LEU A 240 -11.12 -8.73 -30.37
N ARG A 241 -11.22 -7.39 -30.46
CA ARG A 241 -11.48 -6.67 -31.72
C ARG A 241 -10.46 -6.99 -32.82
N ARG A 242 -9.22 -7.32 -32.45
CA ARG A 242 -8.14 -7.65 -33.39
C ARG A 242 -8.07 -9.14 -33.76
N ILE A 243 -8.99 -9.95 -33.24
CA ILE A 243 -8.99 -11.41 -33.35
C ILE A 243 -10.30 -11.88 -33.98
N ILE A 244 -11.41 -11.33 -33.51
CA ILE A 244 -12.76 -11.71 -33.89
C ILE A 244 -13.45 -10.50 -34.51
N ASP A 245 -13.84 -10.65 -35.78
CA ASP A 245 -14.64 -9.67 -36.51
C ASP A 245 -16.14 -9.98 -36.33
N ASP A 246 -16.63 -9.83 -35.10
CA ASP A 246 -18.05 -9.99 -34.75
C ASP A 246 -18.54 -8.73 -34.04
N GLU A 247 -19.23 -7.88 -34.79
CA GLU A 247 -19.79 -6.62 -34.28
C GLU A 247 -20.76 -6.84 -33.12
N ARG A 248 -21.48 -7.97 -33.05
CA ARG A 248 -22.45 -8.24 -31.98
C ARG A 248 -21.77 -8.53 -30.66
N LEU A 249 -20.65 -9.25 -30.67
CA LEU A 249 -19.85 -9.49 -29.46
C LEU A 249 -19.20 -8.20 -28.97
N GLN A 250 -18.69 -7.39 -29.90
CA GLN A 250 -18.10 -6.08 -29.57
C GLN A 250 -19.12 -5.13 -28.97
N SER A 251 -20.30 -4.98 -29.60
CA SER A 251 -21.37 -4.14 -29.08
C SER A 251 -21.90 -4.68 -27.76
N GLY A 252 -22.09 -6.00 -27.65
CA GLY A 252 -22.55 -6.65 -26.42
C GLY A 252 -21.63 -6.39 -25.23
N LEU A 253 -20.31 -6.50 -25.40
CA LEU A 253 -19.36 -6.18 -24.33
C LEU A 253 -19.36 -4.70 -23.96
N HIS A 254 -19.49 -3.80 -24.94
CA HIS A 254 -19.57 -2.37 -24.67
C HIS A 254 -20.85 -1.99 -23.93
N ASP A 255 -21.99 -2.53 -24.37
CA ASP A 255 -23.30 -2.30 -23.76
C ASP A 255 -23.35 -2.89 -22.35
N ALA A 256 -22.80 -4.09 -22.14
CA ALA A 256 -22.70 -4.69 -20.80
C ALA A 256 -21.75 -3.91 -19.89
N ALA A 257 -20.63 -3.40 -20.41
CA ALA A 257 -19.73 -2.53 -19.65
C ALA A 257 -20.44 -1.24 -19.19
N LYS A 258 -21.18 -0.61 -20.09
CA LYS A 258 -21.98 0.58 -19.79
C LYS A 258 -23.08 0.27 -18.79
N ALA A 259 -23.87 -0.78 -19.02
CA ALA A 259 -24.94 -1.20 -18.11
C ALA A 259 -24.41 -1.50 -16.70
N LEU A 260 -23.22 -2.10 -16.58
CA LEU A 260 -22.57 -2.34 -15.30
C LEU A 260 -22.20 -1.02 -14.61
N ASN A 261 -21.64 -0.05 -15.34
CA ASN A 261 -21.38 1.26 -14.75
C ASN A 261 -22.68 1.96 -14.33
N ASP A 262 -23.69 1.97 -15.20
CA ASP A 262 -24.97 2.65 -14.97
C ASP A 262 -25.70 2.10 -13.75
N VAL A 263 -25.71 0.76 -13.56
CA VAL A 263 -26.36 0.14 -12.39
C VAL A 263 -25.59 0.34 -11.09
N LEU A 264 -24.26 0.50 -11.15
CA LEU A 264 -23.42 0.71 -9.97
C LEU A 264 -23.29 2.18 -9.57
N SER A 265 -23.30 3.10 -10.53
CA SER A 265 -23.08 4.54 -10.33
C SER A 265 -23.95 5.20 -9.24
N PRO A 266 -25.24 4.83 -9.05
CA PRO A 266 -26.07 5.45 -8.00
C PRO A 266 -25.66 5.04 -6.58
N SER A 267 -24.88 3.97 -6.46
CA SER A 267 -24.45 3.38 -5.18
C SER A 267 -22.98 3.63 -4.87
N VAL A 268 -22.27 4.48 -5.62
CA VAL A 268 -20.86 4.84 -5.34
C VAL A 268 -20.70 5.30 -3.89
N GLU A 269 -19.69 4.75 -3.21
CA GLU A 269 -19.40 4.90 -1.77
C GLU A 269 -20.48 4.33 -0.84
N GLN A 270 -21.36 3.45 -1.33
CA GLN A 270 -22.40 2.79 -0.55
C GLN A 270 -22.18 1.27 -0.45
N ARG A 271 -22.55 0.72 0.70
CA ARG A 271 -22.65 -0.71 0.94
C ARG A 271 -23.89 -1.28 0.24
N LEU A 272 -23.76 -2.46 -0.34
CA LEU A 272 -24.86 -3.21 -0.92
C LEU A 272 -25.32 -4.33 0.03
N ALA A 273 -26.56 -4.78 -0.12
CA ALA A 273 -27.06 -5.95 0.57
C ALA A 273 -26.61 -7.24 -0.15
N LEU A 274 -26.56 -8.34 0.61
CA LEU A 274 -26.55 -9.70 0.06
C LEU A 274 -27.89 -10.38 0.30
N PRO A 275 -28.44 -11.14 -0.68
CA PRO A 275 -27.92 -11.30 -2.04
C PRO A 275 -27.88 -9.98 -2.82
N LEU A 276 -27.00 -9.89 -3.83
CA LEU A 276 -26.82 -8.65 -4.59
C LEU A 276 -28.16 -8.18 -5.19
N PRO A 277 -28.39 -6.85 -5.31
CA PRO A 277 -29.61 -6.32 -5.93
C PRO A 277 -29.88 -6.92 -7.31
N ALA A 278 -31.14 -7.24 -7.61
CA ALA A 278 -31.53 -7.94 -8.83
C ALA A 278 -30.98 -7.29 -10.11
N GLY A 279 -31.03 -5.96 -10.21
CA GLY A 279 -30.47 -5.25 -11.37
C GLY A 279 -28.95 -5.46 -11.57
N ILE A 280 -28.18 -5.60 -10.49
CA ILE A 280 -26.75 -5.91 -10.57
C ILE A 280 -26.56 -7.38 -11.00
N VAL A 281 -27.33 -8.30 -10.41
CA VAL A 281 -27.31 -9.73 -10.75
C VAL A 281 -27.63 -9.96 -12.23
N ASP A 282 -28.64 -9.28 -12.76
CA ASP A 282 -29.06 -9.38 -14.17
C ASP A 282 -27.95 -8.92 -15.11
N VAL A 283 -27.33 -7.77 -14.83
CA VAL A 283 -26.22 -7.24 -15.64
C VAL A 283 -24.99 -8.15 -15.59
N LEU A 284 -24.62 -8.64 -14.40
CA LEU A 284 -23.50 -9.58 -14.25
C LEU A 284 -23.77 -10.91 -14.98
N SER A 285 -25.00 -11.43 -14.88
CA SER A 285 -25.41 -12.67 -15.57
C SER A 285 -25.40 -12.51 -17.09
N ASN A 286 -25.86 -11.36 -17.60
CA ASN A 286 -25.79 -11.04 -19.03
C ASN A 286 -24.33 -10.91 -19.51
N LEU A 287 -23.49 -10.19 -18.77
CA LEU A 287 -22.06 -10.08 -19.08
C LEU A 287 -21.39 -11.47 -19.07
N ARG A 288 -21.74 -12.34 -18.13
CA ARG A 288 -21.26 -13.72 -18.05
C ARG A 288 -21.63 -14.55 -19.29
N LEU A 289 -22.84 -14.38 -19.81
CA LEU A 289 -23.31 -15.02 -21.03
C LEU A 289 -22.52 -14.53 -22.25
N ILE A 290 -22.31 -13.22 -22.39
CA ILE A 290 -21.52 -12.63 -23.48
C ILE A 290 -20.07 -13.14 -23.42
N ILE A 291 -19.47 -13.24 -22.23
CA ILE A 291 -18.13 -13.79 -22.07
C ILE A 291 -18.05 -15.25 -22.51
N ASN A 292 -19.07 -16.08 -22.23
CA ASN A 292 -19.13 -17.44 -22.76
C ASN A 292 -19.13 -17.47 -24.29
N GLN A 293 -19.93 -16.61 -24.93
CA GLN A 293 -19.96 -16.50 -26.38
C GLN A 293 -18.60 -16.06 -26.94
N CYS A 294 -17.91 -15.14 -26.25
CA CYS A 294 -16.54 -14.74 -26.62
C CYS A 294 -15.54 -15.90 -26.51
N LEU A 295 -15.63 -16.70 -25.44
CA LEU A 295 -14.77 -17.88 -25.24
C LEU A 295 -15.03 -18.95 -26.32
N ASP A 296 -16.29 -19.17 -26.71
CA ASP A 296 -16.64 -20.11 -27.78
C ASP A 296 -16.18 -19.60 -29.15
N ALA A 297 -16.35 -18.31 -29.44
CA ALA A 297 -15.84 -17.71 -30.66
C ALA A 297 -14.31 -17.78 -30.74
N LEU A 298 -13.59 -17.54 -29.63
CA LEU A 298 -12.13 -17.71 -29.55
C LEU A 298 -11.68 -19.15 -29.86
N ARG A 299 -12.44 -20.17 -29.43
CA ARG A 299 -12.15 -21.57 -29.75
C ARG A 299 -12.34 -21.90 -31.22
N GLY A 300 -13.23 -21.18 -31.91
CA GLY A 300 -13.53 -21.36 -33.34
C GLY A 300 -12.53 -20.68 -34.28
N VAL A 301 -11.66 -19.80 -33.78
CA VAL A 301 -10.61 -19.16 -34.58
C VAL A 301 -9.44 -20.13 -34.76
N ASP A 302 -9.14 -20.50 -36.00
CA ASP A 302 -7.92 -21.21 -36.35
C ASP A 302 -6.95 -20.23 -37.04
N SER A 303 -5.73 -20.10 -36.51
CA SER A 303 -4.71 -19.22 -37.06
C SER A 303 -3.34 -19.87 -37.01
N THR A 304 -2.66 -19.85 -38.15
CA THR A 304 -1.27 -20.30 -38.27
C THR A 304 -0.25 -19.20 -37.91
N VAL A 305 -0.70 -17.95 -37.79
CA VAL A 305 0.14 -16.79 -37.48
C VAL A 305 0.38 -16.70 -35.97
N GLU A 306 1.64 -16.82 -35.55
CA GLU A 306 1.99 -16.93 -34.14
C GLU A 306 1.58 -15.69 -33.32
N SER A 307 1.76 -14.47 -33.87
CA SER A 307 1.33 -13.24 -33.19
C SER A 307 -0.18 -13.17 -32.95
N VAL A 308 -1.00 -13.82 -33.79
CA VAL A 308 -2.45 -13.93 -33.60
C VAL A 308 -2.75 -14.92 -32.49
N LYS A 309 -2.07 -16.08 -32.44
CA LYS A 309 -2.22 -17.05 -31.34
C LYS A 309 -1.88 -16.44 -29.98
N GLN A 310 -0.82 -15.64 -29.92
CA GLN A 310 -0.42 -14.96 -28.67
C GLN A 310 -1.46 -13.90 -28.23
N LYS A 311 -2.11 -13.21 -29.17
CA LYS A 311 -3.26 -12.33 -28.88
C LYS A 311 -4.47 -13.14 -28.39
N MET A 312 -4.77 -14.28 -29.02
CA MET A 312 -5.86 -15.19 -28.62
C MET A 312 -5.69 -15.74 -27.21
N LEU A 313 -4.50 -16.23 -26.86
CA LEU A 313 -4.23 -16.77 -25.52
C LEU A 313 -4.43 -15.73 -24.41
N ARG A 314 -4.08 -14.46 -24.69
CA ARG A 314 -4.29 -13.34 -23.78
C ARG A 314 -5.77 -12.99 -23.64
N ALA A 315 -6.48 -12.88 -24.76
CA ALA A 315 -7.93 -12.63 -24.74
C ALA A 315 -8.69 -13.75 -24.01
N GLN A 316 -8.29 -15.02 -24.20
CA GLN A 316 -8.84 -16.15 -23.48
C GLN A 316 -8.57 -16.05 -21.97
N SER A 317 -7.34 -15.72 -21.57
CA SER A 317 -6.98 -15.55 -20.15
C SER A 317 -7.80 -14.43 -19.49
N LEU A 318 -7.94 -13.29 -20.16
CA LEU A 318 -8.78 -12.18 -19.70
C LEU A 318 -10.25 -12.58 -19.55
N ALA A 319 -10.81 -13.26 -20.55
CA ALA A 319 -12.20 -13.71 -20.55
C ALA A 319 -12.47 -14.72 -19.43
N THR A 320 -11.62 -15.73 -19.27
CA THR A 320 -11.74 -16.74 -18.20
C THR A 320 -11.70 -16.11 -16.83
N ARG A 321 -10.75 -15.21 -16.56
CA ARG A 321 -10.66 -14.55 -15.24
C ARG A 321 -11.79 -13.59 -14.98
N LEU A 322 -12.29 -12.89 -16.00
CA LEU A 322 -13.47 -12.04 -15.83
C LEU A 322 -14.70 -12.89 -15.50
N ALA A 323 -14.86 -14.04 -16.16
CA ALA A 323 -15.92 -15.01 -15.85
C ALA A 323 -15.81 -15.54 -14.41
N GLU A 324 -14.62 -15.95 -13.95
CA GLU A 324 -14.38 -16.42 -12.58
C GLU A 324 -14.73 -15.37 -11.53
N ASN A 325 -14.36 -14.10 -11.77
CA ASN A 325 -14.70 -13.00 -10.85
C ASN A 325 -16.20 -12.71 -10.82
N ILE A 326 -16.90 -12.81 -11.96
CA ILE A 326 -18.36 -12.70 -11.99
C ILE A 326 -19.00 -13.86 -11.24
N ASP A 327 -18.54 -15.09 -11.46
CA ASP A 327 -19.05 -16.29 -10.78
C ASP A 327 -18.80 -16.23 -9.26
N ALA A 328 -17.68 -15.63 -8.82
CA ALA A 328 -17.41 -15.36 -7.41
C ALA A 328 -18.35 -14.29 -6.84
N ALA A 329 -18.56 -13.19 -7.57
CA ALA A 329 -19.47 -12.12 -7.16
C ALA A 329 -20.93 -12.59 -7.02
N LEU A 330 -21.40 -13.43 -7.95
CA LEU A 330 -22.75 -13.99 -7.94
C LEU A 330 -22.97 -15.04 -6.83
N ARG A 331 -21.90 -15.68 -6.34
CA ARG A 331 -21.94 -16.69 -5.26
C ARG A 331 -21.60 -16.15 -3.89
N ALA A 332 -21.31 -14.85 -3.77
CA ALA A 332 -20.90 -14.26 -2.51
C ALA A 332 -21.97 -14.42 -1.42
N ASP A 333 -21.52 -14.83 -0.25
CA ASP A 333 -22.34 -15.01 0.95
C ASP A 333 -22.00 -13.96 2.02
N SER A 334 -22.58 -14.10 3.22
CA SER A 334 -22.40 -13.17 4.34
C SER A 334 -20.96 -13.01 4.83
N SER A 335 -20.01 -13.85 4.39
CA SER A 335 -18.57 -13.67 4.67
C SER A 335 -17.98 -12.50 3.89
N PHE A 336 -18.68 -11.98 2.88
CA PHE A 336 -18.28 -10.82 2.09
C PHE A 336 -19.15 -9.59 2.37
N VAL A 337 -18.54 -8.43 2.16
CA VAL A 337 -19.19 -7.12 2.21
C VAL A 337 -19.14 -6.52 0.82
N PRO A 338 -20.26 -6.52 0.07
CA PRO A 338 -20.31 -5.85 -1.22
C PRO A 338 -20.49 -4.34 -1.02
N TYR A 339 -19.77 -3.55 -1.80
CA TYR A 339 -19.92 -2.10 -1.87
C TYR A 339 -19.47 -1.59 -3.23
N VAL A 340 -19.83 -0.35 -3.55
CA VAL A 340 -19.38 0.31 -4.79
C VAL A 340 -18.36 1.39 -4.46
N THR A 341 -17.26 1.45 -5.20
CA THR A 341 -16.24 2.50 -5.13
C THR A 341 -15.96 3.07 -6.52
N GLY A 342 -14.98 3.97 -6.63
CA GLY A 342 -14.62 4.65 -7.87
C GLY A 342 -15.36 5.96 -8.08
N THR A 343 -15.53 6.37 -9.33
CA THR A 343 -16.31 7.57 -9.70
C THR A 343 -17.63 7.16 -10.33
N THR A 344 -18.55 8.11 -10.51
CA THR A 344 -19.83 7.85 -11.21
C THR A 344 -19.63 7.31 -12.64
N ASP A 345 -18.55 7.72 -13.31
CA ASP A 345 -18.22 7.28 -14.67
C ASP A 345 -17.37 6.00 -14.70
N ARG A 346 -16.85 5.58 -13.55
CA ARG A 346 -15.96 4.42 -13.40
C ARG A 346 -16.28 3.72 -12.09
N ALA A 347 -17.54 3.34 -11.92
CA ALA A 347 -18.01 2.65 -10.74
C ALA A 347 -17.48 1.21 -10.73
N GLU A 348 -17.08 0.75 -9.54
CA GLU A 348 -16.51 -0.57 -9.33
C GLU A 348 -17.24 -1.27 -8.18
N LEU A 349 -17.78 -2.45 -8.45
CA LEU A 349 -18.30 -3.36 -7.44
C LEU A 349 -17.12 -4.06 -6.77
N VAL A 350 -17.02 -3.94 -5.45
CA VAL A 350 -16.03 -4.64 -4.63
C VAL A 350 -16.75 -5.56 -3.67
N LEU A 351 -16.32 -6.82 -3.62
CA LEU A 351 -16.70 -7.79 -2.61
C LEU A 351 -15.48 -8.05 -1.73
N ALA A 352 -15.44 -7.39 -0.58
CA ALA A 352 -14.34 -7.53 0.36
C ALA A 352 -14.67 -8.60 1.41
N PRO A 353 -13.77 -9.53 1.73
CA PRO A 353 -13.97 -10.44 2.86
C PRO A 353 -14.09 -9.63 4.15
N LEU A 354 -15.08 -9.99 4.96
CA LEU A 354 -15.35 -9.36 6.23
C LEU A 354 -14.24 -9.65 7.26
N ASP A 355 -13.76 -10.90 7.24
CA ASP A 355 -12.67 -11.43 8.04
C ASP A 355 -11.68 -12.17 7.15
N ILE A 356 -10.38 -11.87 7.31
CA ILE A 356 -9.27 -12.49 6.58
C ILE A 356 -8.55 -13.56 7.40
N GLY A 357 -8.88 -13.67 8.70
CA GLY A 357 -8.30 -14.66 9.61
C GLY A 357 -8.39 -16.09 9.11
N PRO A 358 -9.56 -16.59 8.65
CA PRO A 358 -9.67 -17.96 8.13
C PRO A 358 -8.75 -18.25 6.94
N ALA A 359 -8.66 -17.32 5.99
CA ALA A 359 -7.81 -17.49 4.81
C ALA A 359 -6.32 -17.55 5.18
N LEU A 360 -5.87 -16.72 6.11
CA LEU A 360 -4.50 -16.74 6.63
C LEU A 360 -4.23 -17.99 7.47
N ALA A 361 -5.17 -18.39 8.32
CA ALA A 361 -5.05 -19.60 9.15
C ALA A 361 -4.94 -20.88 8.31
N GLU A 362 -5.56 -20.92 7.14
CA GLU A 362 -5.49 -22.08 6.25
C GLU A 362 -4.25 -22.06 5.35
N HIS A 363 -3.84 -20.90 4.83
CA HIS A 363 -2.85 -20.83 3.75
C HIS A 363 -1.57 -20.05 4.07
N ALA A 364 -1.45 -19.43 5.25
CA ALA A 364 -0.28 -18.66 5.66
C ALA A 364 0.37 -19.14 6.97
N TRP A 365 -0.40 -19.71 7.90
CA TRP A 365 0.08 -20.08 9.25
C TRP A 365 0.49 -21.54 9.51
N PRO A 366 -0.09 -22.58 8.87
CA PRO A 366 0.04 -23.95 9.37
C PRO A 366 1.45 -24.56 9.40
N GLU A 367 2.38 -24.06 8.59
CA GLU A 367 3.70 -24.70 8.39
C GLU A 367 4.87 -23.69 8.52
N HIS A 368 4.61 -22.50 9.09
CA HIS A 368 5.58 -21.40 9.06
C HIS A 368 5.81 -20.81 10.44
N ALA A 369 7.07 -20.51 10.75
CA ALA A 369 7.37 -19.54 11.80
C ALA A 369 6.88 -18.15 11.32
N VAL A 370 6.06 -17.48 12.14
CA VAL A 370 5.40 -16.22 11.76
C VAL A 370 5.92 -15.09 12.62
N ILE A 371 6.52 -14.09 11.96
CA ILE A 371 6.99 -12.87 12.63
C ILE A 371 6.19 -11.69 12.08
N LEU A 372 5.43 -11.00 12.94
CA LEU A 372 4.77 -9.74 12.60
C LEU A 372 5.47 -8.60 13.32
N THR A 373 5.85 -7.53 12.63
CA THR A 373 6.42 -6.35 13.27
C THR A 373 5.86 -5.04 12.74
N SER A 374 5.74 -4.05 13.62
CA SER A 374 5.26 -2.72 13.30
C SER A 374 5.72 -1.74 14.38
N ALA A 375 5.74 -0.44 14.06
CA ALA A 375 5.96 0.60 15.07
C ALA A 375 4.84 0.62 16.13
N THR A 376 3.64 0.22 15.74
CA THR A 376 2.49 0.08 16.62
C THR A 376 1.69 -1.17 16.27
N ILE A 377 1.34 -1.95 17.28
CA ILE A 377 0.55 -3.17 17.17
C ILE A 377 -0.69 -3.06 18.07
N PRO A 378 -1.91 -3.19 17.53
CA PRO A 378 -3.09 -3.25 18.39
C PRO A 378 -3.16 -4.59 19.12
N LEU A 379 -3.66 -4.60 20.36
CA LEU A 379 -3.83 -5.84 21.15
C LEU A 379 -4.74 -6.87 20.48
N SER A 380 -5.67 -6.42 19.62
CA SER A 380 -6.57 -7.28 18.84
C SER A 380 -5.95 -7.83 17.55
N MET A 381 -4.69 -7.50 17.25
CA MET A 381 -4.00 -7.95 16.04
C MET A 381 -4.02 -9.47 15.87
N PRO A 382 -3.67 -10.31 16.87
CA PRO A 382 -3.62 -11.75 16.70
C PRO A 382 -4.94 -12.33 16.17
N GLN A 383 -6.07 -11.93 16.76
CA GLN A 383 -7.38 -12.42 16.36
C GLN A 383 -7.77 -11.95 14.96
N ARG A 384 -7.46 -10.69 14.62
CA ARG A 384 -7.79 -10.09 13.30
C ARG A 384 -7.06 -10.72 12.12
N VAL A 385 -5.90 -11.33 12.38
CA VAL A 385 -5.14 -12.04 11.35
C VAL A 385 -5.20 -13.56 11.49
N GLY A 386 -6.11 -14.09 12.32
CA GLY A 386 -6.34 -15.54 12.43
C GLY A 386 -5.24 -16.30 13.19
N LEU A 387 -4.43 -15.63 14.01
CA LEU A 387 -3.49 -16.30 14.90
C LEU A 387 -4.22 -16.71 16.19
N SER A 388 -4.69 -17.97 16.25
CA SER A 388 -5.52 -18.52 17.33
C SER A 388 -4.73 -19.27 18.41
N GLU A 389 -3.48 -19.63 18.14
CA GLU A 389 -2.58 -20.37 19.05
C GLU A 389 -1.74 -19.43 19.94
N SER A 390 -0.85 -19.96 20.79
CA SER A 390 0.00 -19.18 21.71
C SER A 390 0.94 -18.25 20.93
N VAL A 391 0.50 -17.01 20.71
CA VAL A 391 1.30 -15.93 20.12
C VAL A 391 2.08 -15.23 21.22
N GLU A 392 3.39 -15.15 21.05
CA GLU A 392 4.24 -14.30 21.88
C GLU A 392 4.12 -12.85 21.41
N MET A 393 3.87 -11.92 22.33
CA MET A 393 3.82 -10.49 22.04
C MET A 393 4.94 -9.79 22.82
N LEU A 394 5.76 -9.03 22.11
CA LEU A 394 6.90 -8.30 22.67
C LEU A 394 6.85 -6.83 22.25
N ASP A 395 7.04 -5.92 23.20
CA ASP A 395 7.28 -4.50 22.91
C ASP A 395 8.71 -4.15 23.31
N VAL A 396 9.54 -3.83 22.31
CA VAL A 396 10.95 -3.45 22.50
C VAL A 396 11.15 -1.94 22.55
N GLY A 397 10.06 -1.16 22.50
CA GLY A 397 10.09 0.29 22.57
C GLY A 397 10.86 0.96 21.44
N SER A 398 11.36 2.17 21.70
CA SER A 398 12.19 2.96 20.79
C SER A 398 13.48 3.38 21.52
N PRO A 399 14.63 3.47 20.83
CA PRO A 399 15.89 3.86 21.46
C PRO A 399 16.00 5.36 21.79
N PHE A 400 15.00 6.16 21.44
CA PHE A 400 15.05 7.62 21.57
C PHE A 400 14.44 8.13 22.88
N GLU A 401 15.01 9.23 23.40
CA GLU A 401 14.60 9.88 24.63
C GLU A 401 13.47 10.89 24.36
N TYR A 402 12.29 10.37 23.99
CA TYR A 402 11.15 11.20 23.56
C TYR A 402 10.73 12.25 24.59
N GLN A 403 10.90 12.00 25.89
CA GLN A 403 10.53 12.95 26.94
C GLN A 403 11.35 14.25 26.85
N GLU A 404 12.60 14.18 26.39
CA GLU A 404 13.49 15.32 26.23
C GLU A 404 13.53 15.87 24.81
N GLN A 405 13.35 14.99 23.82
CA GLN A 405 13.45 15.33 22.40
C GLN A 405 12.16 15.90 21.83
N ALA A 406 11.00 15.44 22.33
CA ALA A 406 9.73 15.78 21.73
C ALA A 406 8.67 16.21 22.75
N MET A 407 7.77 17.07 22.27
CA MET A 407 6.63 17.55 23.04
C MET A 407 5.33 17.32 22.27
N LEU A 408 4.36 16.70 22.93
CA LEU A 408 2.99 16.58 22.46
C LEU A 408 2.19 17.78 22.97
N TYR A 409 1.84 18.68 22.06
CA TYR A 409 0.97 19.81 22.31
C TYR A 409 -0.46 19.50 21.90
N CYS A 410 -1.43 19.74 22.78
CA CYS A 410 -2.85 19.65 22.47
C CYS A 410 -3.50 21.03 22.62
N ALA A 411 -4.01 21.59 21.52
CA ALA A 411 -4.66 22.91 21.51
C ALA A 411 -6.11 22.81 22.07
N THR A 412 -6.24 22.77 23.40
CA THR A 412 -7.53 22.52 24.07
C THR A 412 -8.52 23.69 24.00
N HIS A 413 -8.04 24.89 23.69
CA HIS A 413 -8.88 26.10 23.53
C HIS A 413 -9.58 26.18 22.17
N LEU A 414 -9.19 25.36 21.20
CA LEU A 414 -9.81 25.38 19.88
C LEU A 414 -11.25 24.82 19.93
N PRO A 415 -12.15 25.30 19.05
CA PRO A 415 -13.50 24.76 18.95
C PRO A 415 -13.52 23.26 18.62
N ASP A 416 -14.65 22.59 18.90
CA ASP A 416 -14.84 21.18 18.55
C ASP A 416 -14.61 20.96 17.04
N PRO A 417 -13.97 19.84 16.62
CA PRO A 417 -13.73 19.56 15.21
C PRO A 417 -14.96 19.49 14.30
N ASN A 418 -16.17 19.45 14.86
CA ASN A 418 -17.42 19.48 14.09
C ASN A 418 -18.05 20.89 13.99
N ALA A 419 -17.46 21.90 14.65
CA ALA A 419 -17.86 23.29 14.56
C ALA A 419 -17.07 24.03 13.46
N GLN A 420 -17.53 25.23 13.06
CA GLN A 420 -16.72 26.11 12.20
C GLN A 420 -15.52 26.60 13.00
N ARG A 421 -14.31 26.27 12.52
CA ARG A 421 -13.07 26.45 13.30
C ARG A 421 -11.84 26.80 12.47
N ASP A 422 -12.00 26.96 11.16
CA ASP A 422 -10.89 27.10 10.21
C ASP A 422 -9.98 28.28 10.59
N ASP A 423 -10.54 29.47 10.84
CA ASP A 423 -9.76 30.66 11.23
C ASP A 423 -8.94 30.45 12.51
N ALA A 424 -9.53 29.82 13.52
CA ALA A 424 -8.87 29.53 14.79
C ALA A 424 -7.73 28.50 14.60
N VAL A 425 -7.97 27.48 13.77
CA VAL A 425 -6.95 26.48 13.39
C VAL A 425 -5.83 27.12 12.61
N HIS A 426 -6.12 27.90 11.57
CA HIS A 426 -5.11 28.56 10.75
C HIS A 426 -4.29 29.55 11.57
N SER A 427 -4.91 30.28 12.49
CA SER A 427 -4.17 31.15 13.41
C SER A 427 -3.24 30.37 14.34
N GLU A 428 -3.70 29.23 14.86
CA GLU A 428 -2.86 28.35 15.68
C GLU A 428 -1.68 27.78 14.88
N MET A 429 -1.94 27.32 13.65
CA MET A 429 -0.92 26.80 12.74
C MET A 429 0.11 27.87 12.39
N ALA A 430 -0.31 29.09 12.07
CA ALA A 430 0.60 30.17 11.69
C ALA A 430 1.63 30.45 12.80
N ASP A 431 1.17 30.53 14.06
CA ASP A 431 2.05 30.81 15.19
C ASP A 431 3.06 29.67 15.44
N LEU A 432 2.61 28.42 15.33
CA LEU A 432 3.47 27.25 15.49
C LEU A 432 4.47 27.12 14.33
N ILE A 433 4.03 27.29 13.09
CA ILE A 433 4.90 27.23 11.90
C ILE A 433 5.95 28.35 11.94
N ALA A 434 5.54 29.56 12.35
CA ALA A 434 6.47 30.67 12.56
C ALA A 434 7.52 30.35 13.62
N ALA A 435 7.12 29.73 14.74
CA ALA A 435 8.04 29.26 15.77
C ALA A 435 8.96 28.12 15.29
N ALA A 436 8.48 27.28 14.37
CA ALA A 436 9.22 26.18 13.75
C ALA A 436 10.18 26.64 12.62
N GLY A 437 10.10 27.90 12.18
CA GLY A 437 10.94 28.39 11.09
C GLY A 437 10.62 27.71 9.75
N GLY A 438 9.36 27.34 9.52
CA GLY A 438 8.94 26.62 8.32
C GLY A 438 8.90 25.10 8.47
N ARG A 439 9.91 24.48 9.13
CA ARG A 439 10.18 23.03 9.34
C ARG A 439 9.00 22.14 9.75
N THR A 440 7.96 22.09 8.92
CA THR A 440 6.62 21.68 9.34
C THR A 440 6.03 20.70 8.37
N LEU A 441 5.58 19.59 8.95
CA LEU A 441 4.66 18.66 8.32
C LEU A 441 3.25 18.91 8.88
N ALA A 442 2.32 19.37 8.05
CA ALA A 442 0.92 19.50 8.43
C ALA A 442 0.06 18.40 7.77
N LEU A 443 -0.57 17.58 8.61
CA LEU A 443 -1.39 16.44 8.23
C LEU A 443 -2.86 16.77 8.44
N PHE A 444 -3.63 16.59 7.36
CA PHE A 444 -5.06 16.88 7.34
C PHE A 444 -5.90 15.62 7.18
N THR A 445 -7.06 15.60 7.84
CA THR A 445 -8.05 14.52 7.67
C THR A 445 -8.89 14.64 6.40
N SER A 446 -8.87 15.80 5.72
CA SER A 446 -9.55 16.00 4.44
C SER A 446 -8.80 16.95 3.52
N ARG A 447 -8.92 16.73 2.19
CA ARG A 447 -8.35 17.64 1.17
C ARG A 447 -8.96 19.05 1.25
N ARG A 448 -10.25 19.15 1.58
CA ARG A 448 -10.93 20.44 1.75
C ARG A 448 -10.25 21.30 2.83
N ALA A 449 -9.97 20.70 4.00
CA ALA A 449 -9.30 21.39 5.10
C ALA A 449 -7.86 21.76 4.74
N MET A 450 -7.14 20.86 4.06
CA MET A 450 -5.79 21.14 3.56
C MET A 450 -5.78 22.35 2.62
N GLN A 451 -6.66 22.38 1.61
CA GLN A 451 -6.70 23.48 0.65
C GLN A 451 -7.04 24.82 1.31
N ALA A 452 -8.03 24.83 2.21
CA ALA A 452 -8.40 26.03 2.96
C ALA A 452 -7.21 26.58 3.78
N ALA A 453 -6.41 25.70 4.37
CA ALA A 453 -5.21 26.10 5.11
C ALA A 453 -4.09 26.58 4.17
N VAL A 454 -3.91 25.96 3.00
CA VAL A 454 -2.93 26.40 1.99
C VAL A 454 -3.25 27.82 1.50
N ASP A 455 -4.51 28.06 1.12
CA ASP A 455 -4.96 29.34 0.58
C ASP A 455 -4.76 30.49 1.58
N GLU A 456 -5.07 30.23 2.86
CA GLU A 456 -4.93 31.20 3.94
C GLU A 456 -3.46 31.42 4.32
N LEU A 457 -2.71 30.35 4.61
CA LEU A 457 -1.40 30.43 5.26
C LEU A 457 -0.28 30.90 4.33
N ARG A 458 -0.41 30.73 3.01
CA ARG A 458 0.53 31.27 2.02
C ARG A 458 0.65 32.79 2.08
N SER A 459 -0.45 33.47 2.40
CA SER A 459 -0.46 34.93 2.52
C SER A 459 0.10 35.43 3.86
N ARG A 460 0.13 34.56 4.88
CA ARG A 460 0.47 34.91 6.27
C ARG A 460 1.88 34.53 6.68
N LEU A 461 2.47 33.55 6.01
CA LEU A 461 3.77 32.99 6.38
C LEU A 461 4.82 33.30 5.30
N PRO A 462 6.06 33.62 5.70
CA PRO A 462 7.15 33.85 4.75
C PRO A 462 7.76 32.54 4.22
N TYR A 463 7.21 31.39 4.60
CA TYR A 463 7.74 30.06 4.29
C TYR A 463 7.06 29.48 3.06
N ARG A 464 7.82 28.70 2.29
CA ARG A 464 7.28 27.98 1.13
C ARG A 464 6.37 26.86 1.61
N ILE A 465 5.08 26.91 1.26
CA ILE A 465 4.12 25.84 1.53
C ILE A 465 3.99 24.98 0.28
N LEU A 466 4.42 23.72 0.38
CA LEU A 466 4.26 22.67 -0.61
C LEU A 466 2.94 21.93 -0.32
N ALA A 467 2.03 21.87 -1.30
CA ALA A 467 0.77 21.14 -1.15
C ALA A 467 0.76 19.84 -1.98
N GLN A 468 0.16 18.78 -1.42
CA GLN A 468 0.14 17.43 -2.02
C GLN A 468 -0.38 17.37 -3.47
N ASP A 469 -1.25 18.29 -3.86
CA ASP A 469 -1.91 18.33 -5.16
C ASP A 469 -1.12 19.10 -6.24
N GLU A 470 -0.01 19.73 -5.88
CA GLU A 470 0.76 20.57 -6.80
C GLU A 470 1.80 19.81 -7.62
N ASN A 471 2.30 18.69 -7.09
CA ASN A 471 3.34 17.92 -7.75
C ASN A 471 3.27 16.45 -7.34
N GLN A 472 4.08 15.62 -7.99
CA GLN A 472 4.23 14.22 -7.65
C GLN A 472 4.82 14.06 -6.24
N ARG A 473 4.35 13.03 -5.52
CA ARG A 473 4.75 12.73 -4.14
C ARG A 473 6.27 12.73 -3.93
N ALA A 474 7.02 12.03 -4.79
CA ALA A 474 8.47 11.93 -4.68
C ALA A 474 9.17 13.29 -4.83
N THR A 475 8.67 14.13 -5.75
CA THR A 475 9.20 15.48 -5.97
C THR A 475 8.94 16.37 -4.76
N LEU A 476 7.72 16.38 -4.23
CA LEU A 476 7.37 17.17 -3.03
C LEU A 476 8.21 16.78 -1.82
N LEU A 477 8.42 15.47 -1.61
CA LEU A 477 9.25 14.99 -0.51
C LEU A 477 10.71 15.39 -0.69
N ARG A 478 11.24 15.28 -1.91
CA ARG A 478 12.60 15.73 -2.20
C ARG A 478 12.76 17.23 -1.96
N GLU A 479 11.81 18.04 -2.43
CA GLU A 479 11.82 19.48 -2.21
C GLU A 479 11.74 19.83 -0.72
N PHE A 480 10.85 19.16 0.03
CA PHE A 480 10.72 19.35 1.48
C PHE A 480 12.00 18.97 2.24
N THR A 481 12.66 17.87 1.86
CA THR A 481 13.92 17.46 2.47
C THR A 481 15.05 18.45 2.17
N LEU A 482 15.09 19.04 0.97
CA LEU A 482 16.15 19.96 0.54
C LEU A 482 15.98 21.39 1.07
N ASP A 483 14.77 21.84 1.35
CA ASP A 483 14.47 23.16 1.89
C ASP A 483 13.99 23.08 3.35
N GLU A 484 14.92 23.27 4.28
CA GLU A 484 14.62 23.24 5.72
C GLU A 484 13.59 24.29 6.15
N THR A 485 13.37 25.35 5.37
CA THR A 485 12.43 26.41 5.70
C THR A 485 11.05 26.20 5.08
N SER A 486 10.84 25.07 4.41
CA SER A 486 9.56 24.76 3.78
C SER A 486 8.58 24.05 4.73
N CYS A 487 7.30 24.15 4.40
CA CYS A 487 6.22 23.39 5.01
C CYS A 487 5.64 22.42 3.98
N LEU A 488 5.30 21.20 4.39
CA LEU A 488 4.59 20.25 3.54
C LEU A 488 3.21 19.95 4.11
N PHE A 489 2.19 20.24 3.32
CA PHE A 489 0.78 20.08 3.67
C PHE A 489 0.22 18.92 2.86
N ALA A 490 -0.27 17.88 3.55
CA ALA A 490 -0.83 16.71 2.90
C ALA A 490 -1.92 16.05 3.74
N THR A 491 -2.64 15.09 3.15
CA THR A 491 -3.49 14.19 3.93
C THR A 491 -2.67 13.09 4.60
N ALA A 492 -3.21 12.49 5.66
CA ALA A 492 -2.49 11.49 6.46
C ALA A 492 -1.86 10.34 5.63
N GLY A 493 -2.55 9.85 4.60
CA GLY A 493 -2.05 8.76 3.74
C GLY A 493 -0.86 9.12 2.86
N PHE A 494 -0.48 10.40 2.73
CA PHE A 494 0.66 10.82 1.92
C PHE A 494 2.02 10.39 2.52
N PHE A 495 2.08 10.08 3.82
CA PHE A 495 3.35 9.82 4.52
C PHE A 495 3.60 8.37 4.91
N GLU A 496 2.73 7.46 4.52
CA GLU A 496 2.94 6.03 4.76
C GLU A 496 4.18 5.53 4.01
N GLY A 497 5.13 4.94 4.73
CA GLY A 497 6.34 4.36 4.14
C GLY A 497 7.37 5.38 3.63
N VAL A 498 7.39 6.61 4.15
CA VAL A 498 8.36 7.64 3.75
C VAL A 498 9.29 8.05 4.89
N ASP A 499 10.58 7.98 4.60
CA ASP A 499 11.64 8.53 5.43
C ASP A 499 11.99 9.96 4.96
N ILE A 500 11.64 10.97 5.75
CA ILE A 500 12.14 12.36 5.70
C ILE A 500 13.23 12.52 6.78
N PRO A 501 14.50 12.25 6.47
CA PRO A 501 15.58 12.46 7.42
C PRO A 501 15.90 13.96 7.58
N GLY A 502 16.31 14.36 8.79
CA GLY A 502 17.09 15.58 9.00
C GLY A 502 16.35 16.78 9.61
N ARG A 503 17.03 17.93 9.54
CA ARG A 503 16.68 19.22 10.17
C ARG A 503 15.42 19.88 9.60
N SER A 504 14.90 19.39 8.48
CA SER A 504 13.75 19.96 7.79
C SER A 504 12.43 19.71 8.51
N LEU A 505 12.40 18.86 9.54
CA LEU A 505 11.19 18.55 10.31
C LEU A 505 11.39 18.73 11.82
N SER A 506 10.77 19.77 12.37
CA SER A 506 10.73 20.04 13.82
C SER A 506 9.30 20.21 14.35
N LEU A 507 8.30 20.26 13.46
CA LEU A 507 6.91 20.39 13.81
C LEU A 507 6.05 19.44 12.98
N VAL A 508 5.29 18.58 13.65
CA VAL A 508 4.22 17.81 13.02
C VAL A 508 2.89 18.35 13.53
N ILE A 509 2.07 18.91 12.64
CA ILE A 509 0.71 19.36 12.95
C ILE A 509 -0.27 18.30 12.49
N ILE A 510 -1.23 17.95 13.36
CA ILE A 510 -2.36 17.09 13.04
C ILE A 510 -3.63 17.90 13.28
N ASP A 511 -4.35 18.23 12.20
CA ASP A 511 -5.54 19.09 12.26
C ASP A 511 -6.65 18.50 13.13
N ARG A 512 -6.79 17.17 13.08
CA ARG A 512 -7.87 16.40 13.69
C ARG A 512 -7.40 14.96 13.94
N ILE A 513 -7.90 14.33 15.01
CA ILE A 513 -7.68 12.90 15.22
C ILE A 513 -8.19 12.11 13.98
N PRO A 514 -7.32 11.32 13.31
CA PRO A 514 -7.61 10.68 12.03
C PRO A 514 -8.46 9.41 12.21
N PHE A 515 -9.67 9.57 12.72
CA PHE A 515 -10.64 8.48 12.72
C PHE A 515 -11.03 8.11 11.28
N PRO A 516 -11.27 6.81 11.00
CA PRO A 516 -11.74 6.40 9.70
C PRO A 516 -13.08 7.07 9.35
N HIS A 517 -13.33 7.22 8.06
CA HIS A 517 -14.55 7.84 7.57
C HIS A 517 -15.77 7.01 7.99
N ARG A 518 -16.78 7.65 8.61
CA ARG A 518 -17.97 6.95 9.16
C ARG A 518 -18.75 6.17 8.12
N ASN A 519 -18.69 6.60 6.87
CA ASN A 519 -19.42 6.00 5.75
C ASN A 519 -18.59 4.93 5.01
N ASN A 520 -17.36 4.61 5.46
CA ASN A 520 -16.58 3.54 4.86
C ASN A 520 -17.38 2.21 4.97
N PRO A 521 -17.78 1.58 3.84
CA PRO A 521 -18.68 0.43 3.83
C PRO A 521 -18.13 -0.79 4.58
N LEU A 522 -16.86 -1.12 4.34
CA LEU A 522 -16.20 -2.27 4.94
C LEU A 522 -16.03 -2.08 6.45
N LEU A 523 -15.56 -0.91 6.87
CA LEU A 523 -15.41 -0.61 8.29
C LEU A 523 -16.76 -0.48 9.00
N ALA A 524 -17.84 -0.08 8.29
CA ALA A 524 -19.19 -0.17 8.84
C ALA A 524 -19.59 -1.61 9.17
N ALA A 525 -19.40 -2.52 8.22
CA ALA A 525 -19.67 -3.95 8.43
C ALA A 525 -18.82 -4.54 9.58
N ARG A 526 -17.52 -4.21 9.64
CA ARG A 526 -16.67 -4.63 10.76
C ARG A 526 -17.13 -4.05 12.10
N ARG A 527 -17.53 -2.78 12.15
CA ARG A 527 -18.09 -2.17 13.38
C ARG A 527 -19.37 -2.87 13.85
N GLU A 528 -20.25 -3.22 12.91
CA GLU A 528 -21.50 -3.94 13.21
C GLU A 528 -21.23 -5.30 13.85
N LEU A 529 -20.22 -6.05 13.38
CA LEU A 529 -19.80 -7.32 14.01
C LEU A 529 -19.40 -7.16 15.48
N HIS A 530 -18.78 -6.04 15.83
CA HIS A 530 -18.35 -5.76 17.20
C HIS A 530 -19.42 -5.02 18.03
N GLY A 531 -20.59 -4.70 17.47
CA GLY A 531 -21.69 -4.04 18.14
C GLY A 531 -21.26 -2.74 18.86
N SER A 532 -21.57 -2.65 20.16
CA SER A 532 -21.19 -1.50 20.99
C SER A 532 -19.68 -1.27 21.12
N ARG A 533 -18.87 -2.30 20.85
CA ARG A 533 -17.40 -2.24 20.87
C ARG A 533 -16.79 -1.83 19.52
N GLY A 534 -17.59 -1.59 18.48
CA GLY A 534 -17.08 -1.24 17.14
C GLY A 534 -16.14 -0.04 17.14
N PHE A 535 -16.43 1.01 17.92
CA PHE A 535 -15.54 2.16 18.03
C PHE A 535 -14.19 1.80 18.68
N THR A 536 -14.20 1.02 19.77
CA THR A 536 -12.98 0.66 20.52
C THR A 536 -12.14 -0.39 19.81
N GLU A 537 -12.75 -1.29 19.03
CA GLU A 537 -12.07 -2.40 18.35
C GLU A 537 -11.63 -2.05 16.92
N ILE A 538 -12.36 -1.16 16.22
CA ILE A 538 -12.10 -0.83 14.82
C ILE A 538 -11.57 0.61 14.66
N ASP A 539 -12.33 1.62 15.11
CA ASP A 539 -12.00 3.01 14.80
C ASP A 539 -10.81 3.55 15.60
N LEU A 540 -10.79 3.26 16.91
CA LEU A 540 -9.77 3.76 17.83
C LEU A 540 -8.37 3.20 17.52
N PRO A 541 -8.17 1.88 17.30
CA PRO A 541 -6.84 1.35 16.98
C PRO A 541 -6.29 1.91 15.66
N ARG A 542 -7.14 2.11 14.65
CA ARG A 542 -6.73 2.71 13.36
C ARG A 542 -6.29 4.17 13.53
N ALA A 543 -7.03 4.95 14.31
CA ALA A 543 -6.64 6.33 14.63
C ALA A 543 -5.32 6.38 15.40
N ILE A 544 -5.11 5.46 16.35
CA ILE A 544 -3.87 5.34 17.11
C ILE A 544 -2.69 5.06 16.18
N THR A 545 -2.80 4.04 15.32
CA THR A 545 -1.76 3.70 14.35
C THR A 545 -1.41 4.90 13.47
N ALA A 546 -2.41 5.60 12.92
CA ALA A 546 -2.17 6.78 12.08
C ALA A 546 -1.47 7.92 12.84
N LEU A 547 -1.89 8.19 14.09
CA LEU A 547 -1.25 9.21 14.93
C LEU A 547 0.19 8.83 15.32
N ALA A 548 0.44 7.58 15.64
CA ALA A 548 1.77 7.10 15.99
C ALA A 548 2.72 7.13 14.79
N GLN A 549 2.24 6.72 13.62
CA GLN A 549 2.97 6.82 12.36
C GLN A 549 3.31 8.27 12.00
N ALA A 550 2.39 9.20 12.21
CA ALA A 550 2.64 10.63 12.03
C ALA A 550 3.68 11.16 13.04
N SER A 551 3.52 10.82 14.32
CA SER A 551 4.38 11.29 15.41
C SER A 551 5.80 10.73 15.30
N GLY A 552 5.94 9.46 14.90
CA GLY A 552 7.22 8.77 14.72
C GLY A 552 8.04 9.29 13.53
N ARG A 553 7.52 10.25 12.76
CA ARG A 553 8.32 10.97 11.74
C ARG A 553 9.19 12.05 12.36
N LEU A 554 8.83 12.57 13.54
CA LEU A 554 9.49 13.71 14.16
C LEU A 554 10.88 13.37 14.75
N VAL A 555 11.04 12.19 15.34
CA VAL A 555 12.28 11.79 16.02
C VAL A 555 12.84 10.52 15.40
N ARG A 556 14.02 10.62 14.80
CA ARG A 556 14.71 9.54 14.08
C ARG A 556 16.20 9.46 14.36
N SER A 557 16.77 10.51 14.93
CA SER A 557 18.11 10.57 15.47
C SER A 557 18.08 11.08 16.91
N ARG A 558 19.16 10.87 17.67
CA ARG A 558 19.33 11.45 19.02
C ARG A 558 19.34 12.98 19.05
N ASN A 559 19.57 13.61 17.91
CA ASN A 559 19.67 15.07 17.79
C ASN A 559 18.34 15.71 17.33
N ASP A 560 17.39 14.89 16.88
CA ASP A 560 16.10 15.40 16.44
C ASP A 560 15.32 15.92 17.64
N ARG A 561 14.71 17.08 17.47
CA ARG A 561 13.86 17.70 18.49
C ARG A 561 12.69 18.42 17.85
N GLY A 562 11.54 18.39 18.50
CA GLY A 562 10.39 19.12 17.99
C GLY A 562 9.07 18.90 18.70
N VAL A 563 8.00 19.35 18.06
CA VAL A 563 6.64 19.30 18.61
C VAL A 563 5.72 18.50 17.71
N VAL A 564 4.93 17.60 18.30
CA VAL A 564 3.73 17.05 17.68
C VAL A 564 2.54 17.86 18.20
N ALA A 565 1.94 18.70 17.36
CA ALA A 565 0.81 19.54 17.69
C ALA A 565 -0.49 18.90 17.19
N VAL A 566 -1.34 18.43 18.11
CA VAL A 566 -2.67 17.92 17.79
C VAL A 566 -3.69 19.03 18.03
N LEU A 567 -4.27 19.54 16.96
CA LEU A 567 -5.26 20.61 16.97
C LEU A 567 -6.67 20.05 17.19
N ASP A 568 -6.81 19.08 18.08
CA ASP A 568 -8.10 18.44 18.37
C ASP A 568 -8.32 18.37 19.88
N PRO A 569 -9.24 19.18 20.46
CA PRO A 569 -9.47 19.19 21.89
C PRO A 569 -9.96 17.84 22.44
N ARG A 570 -10.44 16.92 21.57
CA ARG A 570 -10.85 15.57 21.96
C ARG A 570 -9.69 14.74 22.52
N LEU A 571 -8.45 15.02 22.11
CA LEU A 571 -7.26 14.37 22.68
C LEU A 571 -7.09 14.67 24.17
N ALA A 572 -7.57 15.81 24.65
CA ALA A 572 -7.53 16.15 26.08
C ALA A 572 -8.85 15.85 26.81
N THR A 573 -9.99 15.84 26.12
CA THR A 573 -11.31 15.88 26.75
C THR A 573 -12.08 14.56 26.74
N LYS A 574 -11.82 13.64 25.80
CA LYS A 574 -12.57 12.38 25.68
C LYS A 574 -11.97 11.25 26.54
N GLY A 575 -12.82 10.29 26.92
CA GLY A 575 -12.42 9.17 27.79
C GLY A 575 -11.35 8.26 27.17
N TYR A 576 -11.36 8.08 25.84
CA TYR A 576 -10.36 7.27 25.11
C TYR A 576 -8.98 7.93 25.02
N ARG A 577 -8.80 9.15 25.53
CA ARG A 577 -7.55 9.90 25.40
C ARG A 577 -6.32 9.12 25.89
N TRP A 578 -6.45 8.39 27.00
CA TRP A 578 -5.32 7.69 27.61
C TRP A 578 -4.90 6.50 26.75
N THR A 579 -5.83 5.84 26.08
CA THR A 579 -5.52 4.79 25.10
C THR A 579 -4.70 5.35 23.94
N ILE A 580 -5.03 6.56 23.46
CA ILE A 580 -4.24 7.22 22.42
C ILE A 580 -2.87 7.63 22.96
N ILE A 581 -2.83 8.39 24.04
CA ILE A 581 -1.60 8.97 24.60
C ILE A 581 -0.59 7.88 24.98
N ASN A 582 -1.05 6.77 25.56
CA ASN A 582 -0.17 5.67 25.98
C ASN A 582 0.38 4.85 24.80
N ALA A 583 -0.24 4.94 23.63
CA ALA A 583 0.22 4.25 22.42
C ALA A 583 1.14 5.13 21.55
N LEU A 584 1.19 6.43 21.81
CA LEU A 584 2.17 7.33 21.20
C LEU A 584 3.50 7.22 21.92
N PRO A 585 4.61 7.60 21.26
CA PRO A 585 5.90 7.75 21.94
C PRO A 585 5.78 8.61 23.21
N PRO A 586 6.52 8.30 24.28
CA PRO A 586 6.35 8.94 25.59
C PRO A 586 6.94 10.36 25.60
N MET A 587 6.29 11.28 24.90
CA MET A 587 6.68 12.68 24.78
C MET A 587 6.33 13.46 26.06
N SER A 588 7.05 14.56 26.31
CA SER A 588 6.58 15.59 27.24
C SER A 588 5.23 16.14 26.73
N ARG A 589 4.34 16.60 27.61
CA ARG A 589 2.96 16.95 27.22
C ARG A 589 2.61 18.34 27.73
N THR A 590 2.02 19.16 26.88
CA THR A 590 1.49 20.47 27.28
C THR A 590 0.15 20.79 26.63
N ARG A 591 -0.60 21.67 27.28
CA ARG A 591 -1.79 22.35 26.74
C ARG A 591 -1.54 23.84 26.55
N ASP A 592 -0.38 24.33 26.97
CA ASP A 592 0.00 25.73 26.84
C ASP A 592 0.76 25.94 25.52
N LYS A 593 0.18 26.78 24.67
CA LYS A 593 0.79 27.18 23.40
C LYS A 593 2.16 27.84 23.59
N ALA A 594 2.32 28.63 24.65
CA ALA A 594 3.56 29.36 24.90
C ALA A 594 4.72 28.39 25.17
N GLU A 595 4.49 27.33 25.94
CA GLU A 595 5.47 26.26 26.19
C GLU A 595 5.86 25.55 24.89
N ALA A 596 4.89 25.22 24.03
CA ALA A 596 5.15 24.59 22.73
C ALA A 596 5.99 25.48 21.81
N ILE A 597 5.67 26.78 21.72
CA ILE A 597 6.43 27.77 20.95
C ILE A 597 7.86 27.91 21.50
N GLN A 598 8.03 27.97 22.82
CA GLN A 598 9.34 28.05 23.45
C GLN A 598 10.17 26.81 23.14
N PHE A 599 9.57 25.62 23.20
CA PHE A 599 10.23 24.36 22.87
C PHE A 599 10.69 24.34 21.41
N LEU A 600 9.83 24.74 20.45
CA LEU A 600 10.19 24.83 19.03
C LEU A 600 11.38 25.76 18.78
N ARG A 601 11.35 26.97 19.35
CA ARG A 601 12.45 27.94 19.20
C ARG A 601 13.76 27.40 19.78
N ALA A 602 13.69 26.71 20.92
CA ALA A 602 14.85 26.09 21.54
C ALA A 602 15.40 24.91 20.71
N ALA A 603 14.53 24.15 20.05
CA ALA A 603 14.93 23.06 19.16
C ALA A 603 15.72 23.58 17.95
N ILE A 604 15.25 24.65 17.31
CA ILE A 604 15.92 25.26 16.14
C ILE A 604 17.27 25.87 16.53
N ASN A 605 17.33 26.61 17.65
CA ASN A 605 18.55 27.32 18.04
C ASN A 605 19.72 26.40 18.45
N ARG A 606 19.48 25.09 18.66
CA ARG A 606 20.49 24.10 19.01
C ARG A 606 20.98 23.26 17.82
N GLN A 607 20.29 23.33 16.68
CA GLN A 607 20.66 22.63 15.44
C GLN A 607 21.55 23.51 14.57
#